data_AF-A0A3S5HLU8-F1
#
_entry.id   AF-A0A3S5HLU8-F1
#
_cell.length_a   1.000
_cell.length_b   1.000
_cell.length_c   1.000
_cell.angle_alpha   90.00
_cell.angle_beta   90.00
_cell.angle_gamma   90.00
#
_symmetry.space_group_name_H-M   'P 1'
#
loop_
_entity.id
_entity.type
_entity.pdbx_description
1 polymer ?
#
loop_
_entity_poly.entity_id
_entity_poly.type
_entity_poly.pdbx_seq_one_letter_code
_entity_poly.pdbx_strand_id
1 'polypeptide(L)'
;MYSSTLYSRKNSECMILGISTDFVFSSFLVLQFCWFYPGSTLLCDVLDNVNMALVTKRKPWLGGNWKSNGTKVQVQKLVDQLNSFKFNIEKLDVVIFPTFIHLHLTSALTSQGYAIGTQSCSATKSGAYTGEISTEAIKDLEIGTTLIGHSERRQYYGETDDVVAKKLKIALENSLCAVVCIGETLQEREESKTTEVLHRQIDAIRDCPLSAQSVVIAYEPVWAIGSGKVATPEQAQEAHQTIRHYLKEKVSAEFAENVRIVYGGSVNAGNADCLIALEDVDGFLVGGASLKPEFGTIIQSVASAS
;
A
#
# COMPACT_ATOMS: atom_id res chain seq x y z
N MET A 1 -13.78 -28.06 76.65
CA MET A 1 -12.62 -28.99 76.71
C MET A 1 -11.79 -28.78 75.46
N TYR A 2 -10.48 -28.72 75.65
CA TYR A 2 -9.42 -28.58 74.65
C TYR A 2 -9.60 -29.44 73.40
N SER A 3 -9.23 -28.93 72.21
CA SER A 3 -7.95 -29.29 71.61
C SER A 3 -7.69 -28.54 70.28
N SER A 4 -6.48 -28.03 70.19
CA SER A 4 -5.81 -27.40 69.06
C SER A 4 -5.00 -28.42 68.25
N THR A 5 -4.95 -28.30 66.93
CA THR A 5 -3.73 -28.66 66.18
C THR A 5 -3.58 -27.83 64.89
N LEU A 6 -2.52 -27.03 64.84
CA LEU A 6 -1.91 -26.46 63.65
C LEU A 6 -1.01 -27.52 62.98
N TYR A 7 -1.00 -27.58 61.65
CA TYR A 7 0.20 -27.98 60.88
C TYR A 7 0.22 -27.32 59.50
N SER A 8 1.43 -27.08 59.03
CA SER A 8 1.80 -26.06 58.03
C SER A 8 2.13 -26.61 56.62
N ARG A 9 2.25 -25.66 55.66
CA ARG A 9 2.99 -25.69 54.36
C ARG A 9 2.33 -26.49 53.23
N LYS A 10 2.39 -26.11 51.94
CA LYS A 10 2.80 -24.91 51.17
C LYS A 10 2.42 -25.24 49.70
N ASN A 11 1.98 -24.24 48.93
CA ASN A 11 1.97 -24.16 47.45
C ASN A 11 1.27 -25.32 46.70
N SER A 12 0.20 -25.09 45.95
CA SER A 12 0.22 -24.46 44.62
C SER A 12 -1.23 -24.40 44.15
N GLU A 13 -1.67 -23.33 43.49
CA GLU A 13 -2.56 -23.39 42.31
C GLU A 13 -2.92 -21.97 41.86
N CYS A 14 -2.34 -21.61 40.72
CA CYS A 14 -2.68 -20.42 39.95
C CYS A 14 -3.97 -20.75 39.17
N MET A 15 -5.08 -20.14 39.57
CA MET A 15 -6.38 -20.34 38.93
C MET A 15 -6.42 -19.50 37.64
N ILE A 16 -6.12 -20.12 36.49
CA ILE A 16 -6.31 -19.51 35.17
C ILE A 16 -7.80 -19.62 34.84
N LEU A 17 -8.55 -18.53 35.01
CA LEU A 17 -9.91 -18.42 34.48
C LEU A 17 -9.81 -18.10 32.98
N GLY A 18 -10.33 -19.03 32.17
CA GLY A 18 -10.45 -18.84 30.72
C GLY A 18 -11.42 -17.72 30.40
N ILE A 19 -10.99 -16.80 29.53
CA ILE A 19 -11.83 -15.76 28.96
C ILE A 19 -12.17 -16.20 27.53
N SER A 20 -13.45 -16.47 27.27
CA SER A 20 -13.96 -16.65 25.91
C SER A 20 -13.98 -15.31 25.19
N THR A 21 -13.45 -15.30 23.97
CA THR A 21 -13.45 -14.14 23.07
C THR A 21 -14.83 -13.92 22.49
N ASP A 22 -15.60 -13.00 23.07
CA ASP A 22 -16.71 -12.30 22.42
C ASP A 22 -17.14 -11.15 23.35
N PHE A 23 -16.75 -9.91 23.02
CA PHE A 23 -17.62 -8.71 23.03
C PHE A 23 -16.81 -7.41 22.97
N VAL A 24 -17.20 -6.58 22.00
CA VAL A 24 -16.98 -5.14 21.94
C VAL A 24 -17.70 -4.49 23.12
N PHE A 25 -16.98 -3.99 24.12
CA PHE A 25 -17.53 -3.02 25.08
C PHE A 25 -16.46 -2.03 25.57
N SER A 26 -16.52 -0.84 24.96
CA SER A 26 -16.39 0.49 25.56
C SER A 26 -15.27 0.74 26.58
N SER A 27 -14.40 1.68 26.21
CA SER A 27 -13.34 2.37 26.96
C SER A 27 -13.75 3.00 28.31
N PHE A 28 -14.99 2.80 28.77
CA PHE A 28 -15.50 3.32 30.04
C PHE A 28 -15.17 2.44 31.26
N LEU A 29 -14.98 1.12 31.10
CA LEU A 29 -14.75 0.24 32.25
C LEU A 29 -13.32 0.30 32.81
N VAL A 30 -12.33 0.65 31.98
CA VAL A 30 -10.91 0.71 32.36
C VAL A 30 -10.63 1.91 33.27
N LEU A 31 -11.33 3.04 33.07
CA LEU A 31 -11.16 4.25 33.88
C LEU A 31 -11.66 4.08 35.32
N GLN A 32 -12.57 3.13 35.58
CA GLN A 32 -13.14 2.92 36.91
C GLN A 32 -12.22 2.12 37.84
N PHE A 33 -11.21 1.42 37.31
CA PHE A 33 -10.22 0.69 38.10
C PHE A 33 -9.04 1.56 38.58
N CYS A 34 -8.77 2.70 37.92
CA CYS A 34 -7.67 3.60 38.28
C CYS A 34 -7.84 4.34 39.63
N TRP A 35 -9.04 4.35 40.21
CA TRP A 35 -9.30 5.05 41.48
C TRP A 35 -8.98 4.23 42.74
N PHE A 36 -8.74 2.91 42.62
CA PHE A 36 -8.59 2.04 43.80
C PHE A 36 -7.16 1.64 44.18
N TYR A 37 -6.15 1.88 43.34
CA TYR A 37 -4.76 1.52 43.64
C TYR A 37 -3.75 2.56 43.11
N PRO A 38 -3.42 3.60 43.88
CA PRO A 38 -2.34 4.52 43.52
C PRO A 38 -0.99 3.83 43.77
N GLY A 39 -0.37 3.27 42.72
CA GLY A 39 0.99 2.73 42.81
C GLY A 39 1.41 1.64 41.82
N SER A 40 0.55 1.19 40.89
CA SER A 40 0.94 0.15 39.92
C SER A 40 1.49 0.75 38.63
N THR A 41 2.81 0.82 38.49
CA THR A 41 3.49 1.11 37.21
C THR A 41 3.21 0.06 36.13
N LEU A 42 2.83 -1.16 36.52
CA LEU A 42 2.54 -2.27 35.60
C LEU A 42 1.38 -2.01 34.64
N LEU A 43 0.41 -1.14 34.96
CA LEU A 43 -0.75 -0.92 34.09
C LEU A 43 -0.49 0.13 32.99
N CYS A 44 0.36 1.12 33.25
CA CYS A 44 0.78 2.08 32.22
C CYS A 44 1.61 1.38 31.15
N ASP A 45 2.53 0.50 31.55
CA ASP A 45 3.35 -0.28 30.61
C ASP A 45 2.48 -1.24 29.76
N VAL A 46 1.38 -1.77 30.30
CA VAL A 46 0.45 -2.61 29.55
C VAL A 46 -0.40 -1.76 28.59
N LEU A 47 -0.84 -0.57 28.98
CA LEU A 47 -1.57 0.33 28.08
C LEU A 47 -0.69 0.89 26.98
N ASP A 48 0.58 1.20 27.26
CA ASP A 48 1.56 1.62 26.25
C ASP A 48 1.94 0.45 25.32
N ASN A 49 2.06 -0.78 25.84
CA ASN A 49 2.28 -1.97 25.00
C ASN A 49 1.04 -2.37 24.18
N VAL A 50 -0.18 -2.15 24.70
CA VAL A 50 -1.42 -2.40 23.95
C VAL A 50 -1.68 -1.30 22.91
N ASN A 51 -1.32 -0.05 23.20
CA ASN A 51 -1.32 1.04 22.19
C ASN A 51 -0.23 0.84 21.14
N MET A 52 0.95 0.33 21.50
CA MET A 52 2.00 -0.03 20.53
C MET A 52 1.62 -1.22 19.65
N ALA A 53 0.79 -2.14 20.17
CA ALA A 53 0.28 -3.30 19.42
C ALA A 53 -0.96 -2.97 18.55
N LEU A 54 -1.54 -1.79 18.69
CA LEU A 54 -2.68 -1.31 17.90
C LEU A 54 -2.32 -0.14 16.98
N VAL A 55 -1.07 -0.10 16.49
CA VAL A 55 -0.84 0.51 15.17
C VAL A 55 -1.59 -0.37 14.18
N THR A 56 -2.80 0.02 13.81
CA THR A 56 -3.55 -0.68 12.76
C THR A 56 -2.72 -0.55 11.48
N LYS A 57 -1.94 -1.58 11.16
CA LYS A 57 -1.12 -1.64 9.95
C LYS A 57 -2.02 -1.30 8.76
N ARG A 58 -1.58 -0.36 7.92
CA ARG A 58 -2.31 0.08 6.72
C ARG A 58 -2.68 -1.16 5.91
N LYS A 59 -3.94 -1.24 5.47
CA LYS A 59 -4.41 -2.34 4.62
C LYS A 59 -3.47 -2.47 3.42
N PRO A 60 -2.79 -3.62 3.22
CA PRO A 60 -1.86 -3.74 2.12
C PRO A 60 -2.51 -3.56 0.76
N TRP A 61 -1.71 -3.10 -0.20
CA TRP A 61 -2.14 -2.78 -1.54
C TRP A 61 -1.25 -3.44 -2.58
N LEU A 62 -1.85 -4.10 -3.58
CA LEU A 62 -1.12 -4.81 -4.62
C LEU A 62 -1.59 -4.39 -6.01
N GLY A 63 -0.70 -3.75 -6.76
CA GLY A 63 -0.91 -3.39 -8.15
C GLY A 63 -0.25 -4.37 -9.11
N GLY A 64 -0.95 -4.79 -10.17
CA GLY A 64 -0.38 -5.47 -11.31
C GLY A 64 -0.35 -4.56 -12.54
N ASN A 65 0.81 -3.95 -12.83
CA ASN A 65 0.98 -3.10 -14.01
C ASN A 65 1.41 -3.95 -15.22
N TRP A 66 0.48 -4.21 -16.13
CA TRP A 66 0.74 -4.98 -17.35
C TRP A 66 1.58 -4.21 -18.37
N LYS A 67 1.76 -2.90 -18.19
CA LYS A 67 2.44 -2.01 -19.14
C LYS A 67 1.85 -2.16 -20.55
N SER A 68 2.65 -1.94 -21.58
CA SER A 68 2.24 -2.13 -22.97
C SER A 68 2.26 -3.61 -23.41
N ASN A 69 1.61 -4.50 -22.66
CA ASN A 69 1.50 -5.93 -22.98
C ASN A 69 0.03 -6.38 -23.09
N GLY A 70 -0.19 -7.36 -23.98
CA GLY A 70 -1.46 -8.06 -24.11
C GLY A 70 -2.03 -8.03 -25.53
N THR A 71 -2.46 -9.19 -25.98
CA THR A 71 -3.45 -9.39 -27.04
C THR A 71 -4.74 -9.88 -26.39
N LYS A 72 -5.88 -9.81 -27.09
CA LYS A 72 -7.17 -10.33 -26.58
C LYS A 72 -7.06 -11.74 -25.97
N VAL A 73 -6.36 -12.65 -26.64
CA VAL A 73 -6.18 -14.04 -26.17
C VAL A 73 -5.29 -14.11 -24.93
N GLN A 74 -4.23 -13.32 -24.87
CA GLN A 74 -3.36 -13.27 -23.69
C GLN A 74 -4.10 -12.66 -22.49
N VAL A 75 -4.85 -11.57 -22.69
CA VAL A 75 -5.64 -10.92 -21.64
C VAL A 75 -6.69 -11.88 -21.07
N GLN A 76 -7.43 -12.62 -21.93
CA GLN A 76 -8.36 -13.64 -21.45
C GLN A 76 -7.67 -14.65 -20.53
N LYS A 77 -6.51 -15.19 -20.97
CA LYS A 77 -5.74 -16.15 -20.16
C LYS A 77 -5.26 -15.56 -18.83
N LEU A 78 -4.80 -14.30 -18.84
CA LEU A 78 -4.38 -13.61 -17.62
C LEU A 78 -5.54 -13.43 -16.65
N VAL A 79 -6.73 -13.07 -17.16
CA VAL A 79 -7.93 -12.93 -16.32
C VAL A 79 -8.40 -14.28 -15.78
N ASP A 80 -8.37 -15.35 -16.59
CA ASP A 80 -8.69 -16.70 -16.12
C ASP A 80 -7.75 -17.13 -14.99
N GLN A 81 -6.46 -16.77 -15.08
CA GLN A 81 -5.48 -16.99 -14.02
C GLN A 81 -5.81 -16.17 -12.76
N LEU A 82 -6.09 -14.87 -12.89
CA LEU A 82 -6.49 -14.02 -11.77
C LEU A 82 -7.71 -14.60 -11.03
N ASN A 83 -8.73 -15.03 -11.76
CA ASN A 83 -9.95 -15.61 -11.21
C ASN A 83 -9.72 -16.92 -10.42
N SER A 84 -8.61 -17.61 -10.72
CA SER A 84 -8.22 -18.83 -10.00
C SER A 84 -7.60 -18.54 -8.63
N PHE A 85 -7.04 -17.35 -8.42
CA PHE A 85 -6.42 -16.97 -7.15
C PHE A 85 -7.48 -16.61 -6.12
N LYS A 86 -7.19 -16.90 -4.84
CA LYS A 86 -8.08 -16.64 -3.71
C LYS A 86 -7.35 -15.80 -2.69
N PHE A 87 -7.98 -14.73 -2.22
CA PHE A 87 -7.48 -13.88 -1.16
C PHE A 87 -8.66 -13.22 -0.44
N ASN A 88 -8.42 -12.71 0.77
CA ASN A 88 -9.44 -12.01 1.53
C ASN A 88 -9.47 -10.52 1.11
N ILE A 89 -10.52 -10.12 0.42
CA ILE A 89 -10.72 -8.76 -0.09
C ILE A 89 -10.82 -7.71 1.03
N GLU A 90 -11.18 -8.11 2.25
CA GLU A 90 -11.22 -7.21 3.42
C GLU A 90 -9.82 -6.90 3.94
N LYS A 91 -8.83 -7.75 3.63
CA LYS A 91 -7.45 -7.63 4.11
C LYS A 91 -6.47 -7.08 3.09
N LEU A 92 -6.78 -7.21 1.79
CA LEU A 92 -5.87 -6.83 0.71
C LEU A 92 -6.65 -6.16 -0.43
N ASP A 93 -6.20 -4.97 -0.82
CA ASP A 93 -6.64 -4.34 -2.06
C ASP A 93 -5.78 -4.83 -3.23
N VAL A 94 -6.40 -5.38 -4.29
CA VAL A 94 -5.67 -5.76 -5.52
C VAL A 94 -6.20 -4.97 -6.72
N VAL A 95 -5.31 -4.30 -7.44
CA VAL A 95 -5.65 -3.48 -8.62
C VAL A 95 -4.87 -3.96 -9.84
N ILE A 96 -5.55 -4.17 -10.97
CA ILE A 96 -4.92 -4.57 -12.23
C ILE A 96 -4.98 -3.40 -13.22
N PHE A 97 -3.84 -3.09 -13.83
CA PHE A 97 -3.69 -2.02 -14.81
C PHE A 97 -3.40 -2.59 -16.21
N PRO A 98 -4.44 -3.01 -16.96
CA PRO A 98 -4.28 -3.43 -18.37
C PRO A 98 -4.07 -2.21 -19.28
N THR A 99 -3.73 -2.44 -20.56
CA THR A 99 -3.75 -1.34 -21.54
C THR A 99 -5.19 -0.84 -21.77
N PHE A 100 -5.35 0.42 -22.14
CA PHE A 100 -6.66 1.06 -22.31
C PHE A 100 -7.61 0.27 -23.24
N ILE A 101 -7.09 -0.27 -24.34
CA ILE A 101 -7.88 -1.06 -25.31
C ILE A 101 -8.42 -2.38 -24.73
N HIS A 102 -7.87 -2.84 -23.60
CA HIS A 102 -8.28 -4.06 -22.92
C HIS A 102 -9.08 -3.80 -21.63
N LEU A 103 -9.29 -2.54 -21.20
CA LEU A 103 -9.99 -2.23 -19.95
C LEU A 103 -11.37 -2.88 -19.86
N HIS A 104 -12.19 -2.70 -20.89
CA HIS A 104 -13.54 -3.27 -20.92
C HIS A 104 -13.52 -4.80 -20.88
N LEU A 105 -12.61 -5.43 -21.64
CA LEU A 105 -12.45 -6.88 -21.64
C LEU A 105 -12.02 -7.40 -20.27
N THR A 106 -11.01 -6.78 -19.66
CA THR A 106 -10.52 -7.18 -18.34
C THR A 106 -11.60 -6.99 -17.28
N SER A 107 -12.24 -5.83 -17.23
CA SER A 107 -13.34 -5.54 -16.29
C SER A 107 -14.51 -6.51 -16.42
N ALA A 108 -14.92 -6.86 -17.63
CA ALA A 108 -16.04 -7.77 -17.86
C ALA A 108 -15.75 -9.23 -17.44
N LEU A 109 -14.49 -9.64 -17.46
CA LEU A 109 -14.08 -11.03 -17.24
C LEU A 109 -13.55 -11.29 -15.83
N THR A 110 -13.05 -10.26 -15.15
CA THR A 110 -12.48 -10.42 -13.81
C THR A 110 -13.58 -10.66 -12.79
N SER A 111 -13.47 -11.79 -12.09
CA SER A 111 -14.37 -12.21 -11.03
C SER A 111 -13.86 -11.72 -9.67
N GLN A 112 -14.81 -11.32 -8.82
CA GLN A 112 -14.72 -10.65 -7.52
C GLN A 112 -13.33 -10.44 -6.88
N GLY A 113 -13.10 -9.19 -6.45
CA GLY A 113 -12.04 -8.81 -5.51
C GLY A 113 -10.92 -7.98 -6.13
N TYR A 114 -10.81 -7.98 -7.46
CA TYR A 114 -9.86 -7.13 -8.18
C TYR A 114 -10.53 -5.84 -8.62
N ALA A 115 -9.92 -4.70 -8.31
CA ALA A 115 -10.22 -3.44 -8.98
C ALA A 115 -9.46 -3.38 -10.32
N ILE A 116 -10.04 -2.70 -11.30
CA ILE A 116 -9.38 -2.38 -12.56
C ILE A 116 -8.98 -0.91 -12.54
N GLY A 117 -7.77 -0.58 -12.98
CA GLY A 117 -7.27 0.79 -13.06
C GLY A 117 -6.65 1.11 -14.40
N THR A 118 -6.47 2.40 -14.69
CA THR A 118 -5.83 2.88 -15.92
C THR A 118 -4.32 3.11 -15.74
N GLN A 119 -3.54 2.87 -16.79
CA GLN A 119 -2.07 3.06 -16.75
C GLN A 119 -1.63 4.54 -16.83
N SER A 120 -2.57 5.45 -17.12
CA SER A 120 -2.38 6.90 -17.08
C SER A 120 -3.75 7.58 -17.07
N CYS A 121 -3.75 8.90 -16.99
CA CYS A 121 -4.89 9.77 -17.32
C CYS A 121 -4.35 11.04 -17.96
N SER A 122 -5.20 11.83 -18.60
CA SER A 122 -4.78 13.09 -19.19
C SER A 122 -4.47 14.16 -18.13
N ALA A 123 -3.58 15.10 -18.49
CA ALA A 123 -3.31 16.31 -17.70
C ALA A 123 -4.31 17.44 -18.00
N THR A 124 -5.31 17.15 -18.83
CA THR A 124 -6.35 18.09 -19.25
C THR A 124 -7.73 17.47 -19.03
N LYS A 125 -8.76 18.33 -19.04
CA LYS A 125 -10.15 17.90 -19.09
C LYS A 125 -10.50 17.44 -20.52
N SER A 126 -11.69 16.89 -20.70
CA SER A 126 -12.24 16.57 -22.03
C SER A 126 -12.09 17.75 -23.01
N GLY A 127 -11.56 17.49 -24.20
CA GLY A 127 -11.25 18.53 -25.19
C GLY A 127 -10.48 18.01 -26.41
N ALA A 128 -9.87 18.93 -27.16
CA ALA A 128 -9.12 18.62 -28.39
C ALA A 128 -7.72 18.06 -28.11
N TYR A 129 -7.67 16.87 -27.51
CA TYR A 129 -6.44 16.18 -27.10
C TYR A 129 -6.41 14.77 -27.70
N THR A 130 -6.19 14.67 -29.02
CA THR A 130 -6.23 13.39 -29.74
C THR A 130 -5.28 12.36 -29.13
N GLY A 131 -5.82 11.21 -28.73
CA GLY A 131 -5.07 10.10 -28.13
C GLY A 131 -5.03 10.10 -26.60
N GLU A 132 -5.41 11.20 -25.96
CA GLU A 132 -5.50 11.29 -24.50
C GLU A 132 -6.83 10.77 -23.97
N ILE A 133 -6.83 10.25 -22.74
CA ILE A 133 -8.03 9.76 -22.04
C ILE A 133 -8.26 10.65 -20.82
N SER A 134 -9.37 11.40 -20.83
CA SER A 134 -9.72 12.30 -19.73
C SER A 134 -10.20 11.54 -18.50
N THR A 135 -10.06 12.13 -17.32
CA THR A 135 -10.50 11.52 -16.06
C THR A 135 -12.02 11.38 -15.98
N GLU A 136 -12.77 12.25 -16.66
CA GLU A 136 -14.22 12.13 -16.82
C GLU A 136 -14.59 10.84 -17.60
N ALA A 137 -13.86 10.52 -18.67
CA ALA A 137 -14.08 9.30 -19.44
C ALA A 137 -13.70 8.03 -18.65
N ILE A 138 -12.66 8.10 -17.81
CA ILE A 138 -12.28 7.00 -16.92
C ILE A 138 -13.39 6.74 -15.89
N LYS A 139 -13.93 7.80 -15.30
CA LYS A 139 -15.02 7.72 -14.32
C LYS A 139 -16.31 7.15 -14.92
N ASP A 140 -16.62 7.51 -16.17
CA ASP A 140 -17.77 6.97 -16.91
C ASP A 140 -17.70 5.45 -17.09
N LEU A 141 -16.49 4.89 -17.18
CA LEU A 141 -16.25 3.44 -17.22
C LEU A 141 -16.30 2.78 -15.83
N GLU A 142 -16.73 3.50 -14.79
CA GLU A 142 -16.76 3.06 -13.38
C GLU A 142 -15.38 2.60 -12.86
N ILE A 143 -14.30 3.08 -13.48
CA ILE A 143 -12.94 2.81 -13.05
C ILE A 143 -12.52 3.86 -12.01
N GLY A 144 -12.19 3.38 -10.81
CA GLY A 144 -11.87 4.24 -9.67
C GLY A 144 -10.38 4.56 -9.48
N THR A 145 -9.45 3.98 -10.25
CA THR A 145 -8.01 4.08 -9.98
C THR A 145 -7.18 4.36 -11.23
N THR A 146 -6.16 5.22 -11.13
CA THR A 146 -5.21 5.49 -12.22
C THR A 146 -3.76 5.56 -11.72
N LEU A 147 -2.81 5.07 -12.52
CA LEU A 147 -1.38 5.37 -12.34
C LEU A 147 -1.10 6.79 -12.82
N ILE A 148 -0.21 7.51 -12.13
CA ILE A 148 0.26 8.84 -12.51
C ILE A 148 1.76 8.93 -12.29
N GLY A 149 2.49 9.43 -13.29
CA GLY A 149 3.92 9.68 -13.15
C GLY A 149 4.81 8.43 -13.09
N HIS A 150 4.33 7.28 -13.60
CA HIS A 150 5.15 6.07 -13.74
C HIS A 150 6.47 6.40 -14.44
N SER A 151 7.58 5.84 -13.97
CA SER A 151 8.95 6.08 -14.45
C SER A 151 9.08 6.06 -15.98
N GLU A 152 8.44 5.10 -16.66
CA GLU A 152 8.40 5.02 -18.13
C GLU A 152 7.76 6.26 -18.79
N ARG A 153 6.75 6.87 -18.15
CA ARG A 153 6.11 8.09 -18.65
C ARG A 153 6.99 9.32 -18.44
N ARG A 154 7.69 9.39 -17.30
CA ARG A 154 8.69 10.43 -17.03
C ARG A 154 9.85 10.35 -18.03
N GLN A 155 10.37 9.14 -18.25
CA GLN A 155 11.55 8.91 -19.09
C GLN A 155 11.26 9.01 -20.59
N TYR A 156 10.21 8.34 -21.08
CA TYR A 156 9.97 8.22 -22.53
C TYR A 156 9.00 9.27 -23.08
N TYR A 157 8.14 9.84 -22.22
CA TYR A 157 7.08 10.77 -22.64
C TYR A 157 7.20 12.15 -21.99
N GLY A 158 8.26 12.39 -21.20
CA GLY A 158 8.57 13.71 -20.65
C GLY A 158 7.57 14.22 -19.61
N GLU A 159 6.92 13.33 -18.86
CA GLU A 159 6.05 13.75 -17.74
C GLU A 159 6.90 14.32 -16.60
N THR A 160 7.01 15.66 -16.57
CA THR A 160 7.68 16.40 -15.50
C THR A 160 6.87 16.37 -14.22
N ASP A 161 7.49 16.82 -13.13
CA ASP A 161 6.83 16.95 -11.82
C ASP A 161 5.58 17.84 -11.90
N ASP A 162 5.62 18.93 -12.69
CA ASP A 162 4.46 19.78 -12.97
C ASP A 162 3.32 19.05 -13.71
N VAL A 163 3.67 18.17 -14.65
CA VAL A 163 2.66 17.37 -15.38
C VAL A 163 2.01 16.37 -14.44
N VAL A 164 2.80 15.72 -13.59
CA VAL A 164 2.30 14.78 -12.57
C VAL A 164 1.36 15.48 -11.58
N ALA A 165 1.74 16.66 -11.09
CA ALA A 165 0.90 17.47 -10.21
C ALA A 165 -0.43 17.85 -10.87
N LYS A 166 -0.41 18.27 -12.14
CA LYS A 166 -1.63 18.60 -12.92
C LYS A 166 -2.54 17.38 -13.08
N LYS A 167 -1.98 16.23 -13.46
CA LYS A 167 -2.73 14.96 -13.59
C LYS A 167 -3.35 14.55 -12.26
N LEU A 168 -2.57 14.59 -11.18
CA LEU A 168 -3.03 14.26 -9.84
C LEU A 168 -4.21 15.13 -9.42
N LYS A 169 -4.09 16.45 -9.58
CA LYS A 169 -5.16 17.38 -9.24
C LYS A 169 -6.47 17.05 -9.98
N ILE A 170 -6.41 16.85 -11.29
CA ILE A 170 -7.58 16.55 -12.12
C ILE A 170 -8.18 15.17 -11.79
N ALA A 171 -7.34 14.17 -11.48
CA ALA A 171 -7.79 12.86 -11.03
C ALA A 171 -8.56 12.94 -9.72
N LEU A 172 -8.02 13.67 -8.72
CA LEU A 172 -8.67 13.87 -7.42
C LEU A 172 -9.97 14.69 -7.53
N GLU A 173 -10.00 15.73 -8.37
CA GLU A 173 -11.22 16.50 -8.68
C GLU A 173 -12.35 15.60 -9.23
N ASN A 174 -11.99 14.52 -9.93
CA ASN A 174 -12.93 13.53 -10.46
C ASN A 174 -13.16 12.32 -9.55
N SER A 175 -12.64 12.34 -8.33
CA SER A 175 -12.77 11.26 -7.34
C SER A 175 -12.10 9.94 -7.74
N LEU A 176 -11.04 10.01 -8.55
CA LEU A 176 -10.18 8.86 -8.82
C LEU A 176 -9.16 8.70 -7.69
N CYS A 177 -8.88 7.45 -7.32
CA CYS A 177 -7.71 7.09 -6.55
C CYS A 177 -6.46 7.17 -7.45
N ALA A 178 -5.47 7.95 -7.03
CA ALA A 178 -4.23 8.14 -7.77
C ALA A 178 -3.10 7.31 -7.16
N VAL A 179 -2.51 6.43 -7.96
CA VAL A 179 -1.23 5.78 -7.63
C VAL A 179 -0.11 6.63 -8.21
N VAL A 180 0.51 7.45 -7.37
CA VAL A 180 1.54 8.41 -7.78
C VAL A 180 2.90 7.74 -7.69
N CYS A 181 3.54 7.56 -8.83
CA CYS A 181 4.87 6.97 -8.91
C CYS A 181 5.96 8.03 -8.76
N ILE A 182 6.91 7.73 -7.87
CA ILE A 182 8.08 8.56 -7.56
C ILE A 182 9.32 7.67 -7.48
N GLY A 183 10.49 8.23 -7.74
CA GLY A 183 11.76 7.50 -7.66
C GLY A 183 12.84 8.10 -8.53
N GLU A 184 14.06 7.66 -8.26
CA GLU A 184 15.29 8.13 -8.87
C GLU A 184 15.85 7.18 -9.92
N THR A 185 16.56 7.77 -10.89
CA THR A 185 17.34 7.05 -11.90
C THR A 185 18.62 6.45 -11.31
N LEU A 186 19.29 5.58 -12.09
CA LEU A 186 20.59 5.02 -11.67
C LEU A 186 21.64 6.11 -11.50
N GLN A 187 21.66 7.09 -12.40
CA GLN A 187 22.58 8.22 -12.31
C GLN A 187 22.34 9.02 -11.03
N GLU A 188 21.09 9.37 -10.73
CA GLU A 188 20.76 10.10 -9.50
C GLU A 188 21.12 9.29 -8.24
N ARG A 189 20.93 7.96 -8.25
CA ARG A 189 21.37 7.06 -7.17
C ARG A 189 22.90 7.10 -6.98
N GLU A 190 23.65 6.93 -8.06
CA GLU A 190 25.13 6.94 -8.05
C GLU A 190 25.69 8.30 -7.62
N GLU A 191 24.97 9.38 -7.89
CA GLU A 191 25.26 10.74 -7.41
C GLU A 191 24.74 11.02 -5.99
N SER A 192 24.20 10.01 -5.29
CA SER A 192 23.63 10.14 -3.93
C SER A 192 22.48 11.15 -3.81
N LYS A 193 21.67 11.28 -4.87
CA LYS A 193 20.53 12.22 -4.97
C LYS A 193 19.16 11.61 -4.69
N THR A 194 19.07 10.34 -4.25
CA THR A 194 17.78 9.68 -3.98
C THR A 194 16.86 10.54 -3.12
N THR A 195 17.33 11.01 -1.96
CA THR A 195 16.54 11.87 -1.06
C THR A 195 16.10 13.17 -1.72
N GLU A 196 16.99 13.84 -2.47
CA GLU A 196 16.67 15.08 -3.19
C GLU A 196 15.55 14.86 -4.23
N VAL A 197 15.65 13.78 -5.00
CA VAL A 197 14.66 13.43 -6.03
C VAL A 197 13.31 13.12 -5.41
N LEU A 198 13.27 12.31 -4.35
CA LEU A 198 12.04 11.96 -3.65
C LEU A 198 11.38 13.19 -3.05
N HIS A 199 12.15 14.07 -2.40
CA HIS A 199 11.65 15.32 -1.85
C HIS A 199 11.08 16.23 -2.94
N ARG A 200 11.81 16.43 -4.04
CA ARG A 200 11.37 17.25 -5.18
C ARG A 200 10.05 16.76 -5.76
N GLN A 201 9.91 15.45 -5.96
CA GLN A 201 8.71 14.85 -6.53
C GLN A 201 7.51 14.91 -5.58
N ILE A 202 7.73 14.80 -4.26
CA ILE A 202 6.70 15.01 -3.23
C ILE A 202 6.28 16.48 -3.15
N ASP A 203 7.24 17.40 -3.20
CA ASP A 203 6.97 18.84 -3.16
C ASP A 203 6.09 19.30 -4.32
N ALA A 204 6.22 18.68 -5.49
CA ALA A 204 5.36 18.98 -6.63
C ALA A 204 3.88 18.61 -6.42
N ILE A 205 3.59 17.60 -5.59
CA ILE A 205 2.23 17.10 -5.39
C ILE A 205 1.59 17.56 -4.08
N ARG A 206 2.35 18.08 -3.12
CA ARG A 206 1.88 18.34 -1.74
C ARG A 206 0.74 19.37 -1.66
N ASP A 207 0.63 20.26 -2.63
CA ASP A 207 -0.42 21.29 -2.69
C ASP A 207 -1.73 20.78 -3.34
N CYS A 208 -1.76 19.52 -3.79
CA CYS A 208 -3.00 18.86 -4.22
C CYS A 208 -3.89 18.50 -3.01
N PRO A 209 -5.20 18.27 -3.19
CA PRO A 209 -6.10 17.86 -2.11
C PRO A 209 -5.89 16.39 -1.74
N LEU A 210 -4.72 16.08 -1.15
CA LEU A 210 -4.31 14.71 -0.82
C LEU A 210 -5.15 14.12 0.33
N SER A 211 -5.52 12.85 0.18
CA SER A 211 -6.14 12.03 1.22
C SER A 211 -5.59 10.61 1.12
N ALA A 212 -5.38 9.96 2.26
CA ALA A 212 -4.87 8.58 2.31
C ALA A 212 -5.81 7.56 1.64
N GLN A 213 -7.10 7.90 1.54
CA GLN A 213 -8.11 7.08 0.87
C GLN A 213 -8.02 7.19 -0.65
N SER A 214 -7.60 8.34 -1.19
CA SER A 214 -7.56 8.63 -2.63
C SER A 214 -6.16 8.65 -3.23
N VAL A 215 -5.11 8.37 -2.45
CA VAL A 215 -3.72 8.35 -2.92
C VAL A 215 -2.98 7.12 -2.41
N VAL A 216 -2.19 6.53 -3.30
CA VAL A 216 -1.14 5.55 -3.00
C VAL A 216 0.16 6.10 -3.57
N ILE A 217 1.26 6.03 -2.82
CA ILE A 217 2.58 6.41 -3.32
C ILE A 217 3.31 5.14 -3.76
N ALA A 218 3.74 5.05 -5.00
CA ALA A 218 4.54 3.94 -5.50
C ALA A 218 6.00 4.38 -5.64
N TYR A 219 6.89 3.87 -4.78
CA TYR A 219 8.33 4.11 -4.89
C TYR A 219 8.95 3.17 -5.92
N GLU A 220 9.48 3.75 -6.99
CA GLU A 220 10.08 3.07 -8.13
C GLU A 220 11.59 3.35 -8.17
N PRO A 221 12.46 2.49 -7.58
CA PRO A 221 13.89 2.58 -7.83
C PRO A 221 14.13 2.27 -9.31
N VAL A 222 14.14 3.28 -10.18
CA VAL A 222 14.11 3.12 -11.65
C VAL A 222 15.29 2.27 -12.12
N TRP A 223 16.41 2.39 -11.42
CA TRP A 223 17.62 1.62 -11.65
C TRP A 223 17.50 0.11 -11.40
N ALA A 224 16.46 -0.34 -10.69
CA ALA A 224 16.14 -1.75 -10.40
C ALA A 224 14.92 -2.26 -11.21
N ILE A 225 14.38 -1.46 -12.15
CA ILE A 225 13.27 -1.86 -13.01
C ILE A 225 13.80 -2.42 -14.33
N GLY A 226 13.67 -3.73 -14.55
CA GLY A 226 14.03 -4.38 -15.82
C GLY A 226 15.54 -4.39 -16.15
N SER A 227 16.39 -3.91 -15.24
CA SER A 227 17.85 -3.83 -15.41
C SER A 227 18.61 -5.07 -14.96
N GLY A 228 17.93 -6.02 -14.30
CA GLY A 228 18.56 -7.16 -13.62
C GLY A 228 19.24 -6.81 -12.29
N LYS A 229 19.36 -5.53 -11.94
CA LYS A 229 19.74 -5.08 -10.59
C LYS A 229 18.51 -5.19 -9.68
N VAL A 230 18.73 -5.65 -8.45
CA VAL A 230 17.67 -5.81 -7.44
C VAL A 230 18.06 -4.93 -6.25
N ALA A 231 17.17 -4.03 -5.84
CA ALA A 231 17.38 -3.28 -4.61
C ALA A 231 17.28 -4.23 -3.41
N THR A 232 18.15 -4.03 -2.42
CA THR A 232 18.08 -4.83 -1.19
C THR A 232 16.86 -4.40 -0.36
N PRO A 233 16.35 -5.26 0.53
CA PRO A 233 15.27 -4.89 1.45
C PRO A 233 15.59 -3.63 2.27
N GLU A 234 16.84 -3.46 2.68
CA GLU A 234 17.29 -2.28 3.44
C GLU A 234 17.18 -1.01 2.60
N GLN A 235 17.55 -1.06 1.31
CA GLN A 235 17.42 0.07 0.40
C GLN A 235 15.97 0.44 0.11
N ALA A 236 15.08 -0.56 0.05
CA ALA A 236 13.64 -0.32 -0.07
C ALA A 236 13.09 0.34 1.20
N GLN A 237 13.45 -0.19 2.37
CA GLN A 237 13.03 0.34 3.66
C GLN A 237 13.52 1.79 3.89
N GLU A 238 14.79 2.08 3.60
CA GLU A 238 15.38 3.42 3.74
C GLU A 238 14.62 4.46 2.88
N ALA A 239 14.30 4.11 1.63
CA ALA A 239 13.55 4.99 0.75
C ALA A 239 12.10 5.19 1.22
N HIS A 240 11.42 4.13 1.65
CA HIS A 240 10.07 4.22 2.19
C HIS A 240 10.00 5.05 3.48
N GLN A 241 10.96 4.87 4.39
CA GLN A 241 11.11 5.70 5.58
C GLN A 241 11.33 7.17 5.22
N THR A 242 12.21 7.45 4.25
CA THR A 242 12.46 8.81 3.76
C THR A 242 11.17 9.44 3.23
N ILE A 243 10.40 8.72 2.41
CA ILE A 243 9.11 9.20 1.87
C ILE A 243 8.13 9.47 3.02
N ARG A 244 7.93 8.52 3.94
CA ARG A 244 6.97 8.67 5.03
C ARG A 244 7.32 9.83 5.94
N HIS A 245 8.61 9.97 6.29
CA HIS A 245 9.11 11.08 7.09
C HIS A 245 8.85 12.41 6.39
N TYR A 246 9.17 12.52 5.10
CA TYR A 246 8.99 13.76 4.37
C TYR A 246 7.51 14.13 4.19
N LEU A 247 6.64 13.15 3.96
CA LEU A 247 5.18 13.36 3.92
C LEU A 247 4.65 13.86 5.27
N LYS A 248 5.18 13.34 6.38
CA LYS A 248 4.81 13.79 7.74
C LYS A 248 5.18 15.25 7.95
N GLU A 249 6.35 15.68 7.45
CA GLU A 249 6.83 17.05 7.57
C GLU A 249 6.12 18.04 6.62
N LYS A 250 5.85 17.64 5.38
CA LYS A 250 5.38 18.55 4.32
C LYS A 250 3.89 18.51 4.03
N VAL A 251 3.21 17.42 4.38
CA VAL A 251 1.76 17.26 4.17
C VAL A 251 1.04 17.29 5.51
N SER A 252 1.14 16.20 6.28
CA SER A 252 0.68 16.13 7.67
C SER A 252 1.07 14.77 8.28
N ALA A 253 1.14 14.72 9.60
CA ALA A 253 1.32 13.46 10.32
C ALA A 253 0.17 12.47 10.07
N GLU A 254 -1.07 12.95 10.01
CA GLU A 254 -2.24 12.13 9.72
C GLU A 254 -2.18 11.49 8.32
N PHE A 255 -1.83 12.28 7.29
CA PHE A 255 -1.67 11.73 5.94
C PHE A 255 -0.56 10.69 5.88
N ALA A 256 0.61 10.98 6.45
CA ALA A 256 1.77 10.10 6.40
C ALA A 256 1.56 8.76 7.14
N GLU A 257 0.80 8.76 8.23
CA GLU A 257 0.48 7.54 8.98
C GLU A 257 -0.47 6.63 8.21
N ASN A 258 -1.39 7.21 7.43
CA ASN A 258 -2.48 6.47 6.78
C ASN A 258 -2.22 6.16 5.30
N VAL A 259 -1.39 6.94 4.61
CA VAL A 259 -1.10 6.72 3.19
C VAL A 259 -0.30 5.44 3.00
N ARG A 260 -0.69 4.66 1.98
CA ARG A 260 0.02 3.45 1.57
C ARG A 260 1.20 3.84 0.69
N ILE A 261 2.39 3.38 1.06
CA ILE A 261 3.62 3.50 0.28
C ILE A 261 4.01 2.10 -0.19
N VAL A 262 3.93 1.88 -1.49
CA VAL A 262 4.13 0.56 -2.11
C VAL A 262 5.43 0.53 -2.90
N TYR A 263 6.09 -0.63 -2.88
CA TYR A 263 7.35 -0.82 -3.57
C TYR A 263 7.11 -1.23 -5.03
N GLY A 264 7.62 -0.42 -5.97
CA GLY A 264 7.46 -0.57 -7.42
C GLY A 264 8.72 -1.08 -8.14
N GLY A 265 9.71 -1.57 -7.41
CA GLY A 265 10.91 -2.20 -7.99
C GLY A 265 10.67 -3.66 -8.44
N SER A 266 11.75 -4.41 -8.65
CA SER A 266 11.68 -5.82 -9.04
C SER A 266 11.13 -6.71 -7.91
N VAL A 267 9.84 -7.05 -7.99
CA VAL A 267 9.15 -7.98 -7.08
C VAL A 267 8.87 -9.30 -7.80
N ASN A 268 9.17 -10.41 -7.14
CA ASN A 268 8.90 -11.78 -7.58
C ASN A 268 8.56 -12.68 -6.38
N ALA A 269 8.18 -13.93 -6.64
CA ALA A 269 7.82 -14.89 -5.60
C ALA A 269 8.94 -15.16 -4.58
N GLY A 270 10.21 -14.97 -4.94
CA GLY A 270 11.36 -15.22 -4.06
C GLY A 270 11.70 -14.08 -3.11
N ASN A 271 11.18 -12.86 -3.32
CA ASN A 271 11.48 -11.70 -2.47
C ASN A 271 10.26 -11.01 -1.86
N ALA A 272 9.03 -11.35 -2.29
CA ALA A 272 7.81 -10.71 -1.82
C ALA A 272 7.64 -10.80 -0.29
N ASP A 273 7.86 -11.97 0.33
CA ASP A 273 7.72 -12.16 1.78
C ASP A 273 8.68 -11.27 2.57
N CYS A 274 9.93 -11.13 2.10
CA CYS A 274 10.93 -10.31 2.77
C CYS A 274 10.62 -8.82 2.65
N LEU A 275 10.16 -8.38 1.47
CA LEU A 275 9.85 -6.97 1.24
C LEU A 275 8.59 -6.51 1.97
N ILE A 276 7.54 -7.36 2.06
CA ILE A 276 6.29 -6.98 2.75
C ILE A 276 6.40 -7.03 4.27
N ALA A 277 7.44 -7.68 4.80
CA ALA A 277 7.76 -7.70 6.22
C ALA A 277 8.40 -6.39 6.70
N LEU A 278 8.85 -5.52 5.78
CA LEU A 278 9.44 -4.22 6.11
C LEU A 278 8.37 -3.27 6.65
N GLU A 279 8.75 -2.47 7.65
CA GLU A 279 7.82 -1.63 8.44
C GLU A 279 7.05 -0.61 7.59
N ASP A 280 7.73 0.02 6.62
CA ASP A 280 7.16 1.11 5.84
C ASP A 280 6.69 0.67 4.44
N VAL A 281 6.78 -0.63 4.12
CA VAL A 281 6.32 -1.19 2.85
C VAL A 281 4.90 -1.71 2.99
N ASP A 282 3.96 -0.99 2.38
CA ASP A 282 2.51 -1.26 2.49
C ASP A 282 1.98 -2.10 1.32
N GLY A 283 2.87 -2.72 0.54
CA GLY A 283 2.51 -3.52 -0.63
C GLY A 283 3.38 -3.25 -1.86
N PHE A 284 2.88 -3.62 -3.03
CA PHE A 284 3.69 -3.64 -4.26
C PHE A 284 2.99 -3.06 -5.48
N LEU A 285 3.77 -2.47 -6.40
CA LEU A 285 3.37 -2.22 -7.78
C LEU A 285 4.19 -3.13 -8.70
N VAL A 286 3.62 -4.27 -9.08
CA VAL A 286 4.32 -5.35 -9.77
C VAL A 286 4.27 -5.17 -11.28
N GLY A 287 5.43 -5.16 -11.93
CA GLY A 287 5.57 -5.13 -13.39
C GLY A 287 5.44 -6.53 -14.02
N GLY A 288 6.54 -7.04 -14.61
CA GLY A 288 6.50 -8.26 -15.44
C GLY A 288 6.02 -9.54 -14.75
N ALA A 289 6.17 -9.66 -13.42
CA ALA A 289 5.63 -10.79 -12.66
C ALA A 289 4.09 -10.81 -12.63
N SER A 290 3.42 -9.67 -12.84
CA SER A 290 1.95 -9.57 -12.93
C SER A 290 1.36 -10.21 -14.19
N LEU A 291 2.20 -10.56 -15.17
CA LEU A 291 1.83 -11.23 -16.42
C LEU A 291 2.01 -12.75 -16.36
N LYS A 292 2.25 -13.31 -15.17
CA LYS A 292 2.66 -14.70 -14.98
C LYS A 292 1.92 -15.34 -13.80
N PRO A 293 1.88 -16.68 -13.71
CA PRO A 293 1.30 -17.40 -12.57
C PRO A 293 1.92 -17.02 -11.21
N GLU A 294 3.19 -16.61 -11.19
CA GLU A 294 3.89 -16.20 -9.97
C GLU A 294 3.22 -15.01 -9.25
N PHE A 295 2.39 -14.22 -9.93
CA PHE A 295 1.59 -13.17 -9.30
C PHE A 295 0.66 -13.71 -8.21
N GLY A 296 0.15 -14.93 -8.37
CA GLY A 296 -0.66 -15.60 -7.34
C GLY A 296 0.13 -15.82 -6.05
N THR A 297 1.41 -16.18 -6.14
CA THR A 297 2.30 -16.30 -4.96
C THR A 297 2.52 -14.94 -4.30
N ILE A 298 2.74 -13.88 -5.08
CA ILE A 298 2.90 -12.52 -4.55
C ILE A 298 1.62 -12.06 -3.83
N ILE A 299 0.42 -12.36 -4.37
CA ILE A 299 -0.85 -12.11 -3.69
C ILE A 299 -0.88 -12.80 -2.31
N GLN A 300 -0.45 -14.06 -2.21
CA GLN A 300 -0.43 -14.79 -0.94
C GLN A 300 0.57 -14.21 0.06
N SER A 301 1.76 -13.82 -0.41
CA SER A 301 2.78 -13.15 0.42
C SER A 301 2.20 -11.89 1.06
N VAL A 302 1.54 -11.05 0.27
CA VAL A 302 0.95 -9.80 0.78
C VAL A 302 -0.24 -10.08 1.70
N ALA A 303 -1.13 -11.00 1.32
CA ALA A 303 -2.31 -11.35 2.12
C ALA A 303 -1.97 -11.99 3.48
N SER A 304 -0.80 -12.62 3.59
CA SER A 304 -0.33 -13.22 4.85
C SER A 304 0.31 -12.20 5.79
N ALA A 305 0.68 -11.02 5.29
CA ALA A 305 1.29 -9.94 6.07
C ALA A 305 0.28 -8.96 6.70
N SER A 306 -1.03 -9.21 6.47
CA SER A 306 -2.20 -8.41 6.89
C SER A 306 -3.10 -9.07 7.93
#